data_AF-A0A7J7QSY3-F1
#
_entry.id   AF-A0A7J7QSY3-F1
#
_cell.length_a   1.000
_cell.length_b   1.000
_cell.length_c   1.000
_cell.angle_alpha   90.00
_cell.angle_beta   90.00
_cell.angle_gamma   90.00
#
_symmetry.space_group_name_H-M   'P 1'
#
loop_
_entity.id
_entity.type
_entity.pdbx_description
1 polymer ?
#
loop_
_entity_poly.entity_id
_entity_poly.type
_entity_poly.pdbx_seq_one_letter_code
_entity_poly.pdbx_strand_id
1 'polypeptide(L)'
;MPEVERKSKITASRKLMLKSLMLAKAKECWDQELEEREAEKSRYLAERIPTLQTRGLSLSALQDLCRDLQAKVEVVDEERYDIEAKCLHNTREERPVEVGDWRKNVEAMSGMEGRKKMFDAAKSPTSQ
;
A
#
# COMPACT_ATOMS: atom_id res chain seq x y z
N MET A 1 -43.92 26.70 17.61
CA MET A 1 -42.93 27.52 16.86
C MET A 1 -42.33 26.63 15.79
N PRO A 2 -42.42 26.97 14.49
CA PRO A 2 -41.84 26.13 13.44
C PRO A 2 -40.31 26.24 13.50
N GLU A 3 -39.63 25.10 13.45
CA GLU A 3 -38.18 25.02 13.48
C GLU A 3 -37.61 25.56 12.16
N VAL A 4 -36.87 26.67 12.24
CA VAL A 4 -36.27 27.32 11.07
C VAL A 4 -35.12 26.46 10.57
N GLU A 5 -35.37 25.71 9.49
CA GLU A 5 -34.36 24.86 8.87
C GLU A 5 -33.16 25.71 8.41
N ARG A 6 -32.00 25.48 9.03
CA ARG A 6 -30.77 26.22 8.73
C ARG A 6 -30.30 25.84 7.32
N LYS A 7 -30.47 26.76 6.36
CA LYS A 7 -29.92 26.60 5.00
C LYS A 7 -28.42 26.32 5.08
N SER A 8 -27.99 25.21 4.47
CA SER A 8 -26.59 24.79 4.47
C SER A 8 -25.69 25.86 3.83
N LYS A 9 -24.64 26.29 4.53
CA LYS A 9 -23.68 27.32 4.08
C LYS A 9 -22.87 26.93 2.83
N ILE A 10 -22.90 25.64 2.46
CA ILE A 10 -22.17 25.09 1.32
C ILE A 10 -23.12 24.30 0.44
N THR A 11 -23.05 24.52 -0.87
CA THR A 11 -23.82 23.75 -1.84
C THR A 11 -23.33 22.31 -1.88
N ALA A 12 -24.23 21.37 -2.22
CA ALA A 12 -23.86 19.97 -2.39
C ALA A 12 -22.75 19.78 -3.43
N SER A 13 -22.78 20.56 -4.53
CA SER A 13 -21.75 20.56 -5.57
C SER A 13 -20.37 20.94 -5.01
N ARG A 14 -20.28 22.03 -4.22
CA ARG A 14 -19.00 22.45 -3.62
C ARG A 14 -18.46 21.40 -2.64
N LYS A 15 -19.34 20.76 -1.86
CA LYS A 15 -18.96 19.66 -0.97
C LYS A 15 -18.39 18.47 -1.75
N LEU A 16 -18.99 18.12 -2.89
CA LEU A 16 -18.50 17.05 -3.75
C LEU A 16 -17.14 17.41 -4.37
N MET A 17 -16.98 18.62 -4.89
CA MET A 17 -15.71 19.09 -5.44
C MET A 17 -14.58 19.00 -4.42
N LEU A 18 -14.81 19.44 -3.18
CA LEU A 18 -13.82 19.33 -2.10
C LEU A 18 -13.46 17.88 -1.80
N LYS A 19 -14.44 16.96 -1.76
CA LYS A 19 -14.17 15.53 -1.58
C LYS A 19 -13.32 14.95 -2.71
N SER A 20 -13.62 15.32 -3.96
CA SER A 20 -12.80 14.90 -5.11
C SER A 20 -11.37 15.41 -5.02
N LEU A 21 -11.17 16.66 -4.61
CA LEU A 21 -9.84 17.24 -4.42
C LEU A 21 -9.08 16.56 -3.27
N MET A 22 -9.75 16.27 -2.15
CA MET A 22 -9.15 15.55 -1.03
C MET A 22 -8.71 14.15 -1.45
N LEU A 23 -9.55 13.42 -2.19
CA LEU A 23 -9.21 12.08 -2.68
C LEU A 23 -8.08 12.12 -3.71
N ALA A 24 -8.09 13.11 -4.62
CA ALA A 24 -7.01 13.30 -5.58
C ALA A 24 -5.67 13.55 -4.87
N LYS A 25 -5.67 14.41 -3.84
CA LYS A 25 -4.45 14.67 -3.05
C LYS A 25 -4.01 13.44 -2.25
N ALA A 26 -4.95 12.70 -1.67
CA ALA A 26 -4.66 11.47 -0.96
C ALA A 26 -4.02 10.42 -1.88
N LYS A 27 -4.52 10.29 -3.11
CA LYS A 27 -3.93 9.40 -4.12
C LYS A 27 -2.51 9.82 -4.49
N GLU A 28 -2.29 11.11 -4.75
CA GLU A 28 -0.96 11.64 -5.05
C GLU A 28 0.03 11.35 -3.90
N CYS A 29 -0.36 11.61 -2.65
CA CYS A 29 0.46 11.30 -1.49
C CYS A 29 0.75 9.79 -1.37
N TRP A 30 -0.24 8.94 -1.64
CA TRP A 30 -0.07 7.49 -1.63
C TRP A 30 0.91 7.01 -2.70
N ASP A 31 0.81 7.54 -3.92
CA ASP A 31 1.72 7.19 -5.01
C ASP A 31 3.15 7.66 -4.70
N GLN A 32 3.30 8.84 -4.10
CA GLN A 32 4.59 9.37 -3.65
C GLN A 32 5.21 8.50 -2.55
N GLU A 33 4.44 8.11 -1.53
CA GLU A 33 4.90 7.20 -0.46
C GLU A 33 5.34 5.84 -1.02
N LEU A 34 4.63 5.33 -2.03
CA LEU A 34 4.99 4.09 -2.72
C LEU A 34 6.36 4.22 -3.41
N GLU A 35 6.58 5.30 -4.14
CA GLU A 35 7.84 5.56 -4.83
C GLU A 35 9.00 5.75 -3.85
N GLU A 36 8.79 6.53 -2.78
CA GLU A 36 9.78 6.72 -1.72
C GLU A 36 10.15 5.40 -1.04
N ARG A 37 9.17 4.54 -0.77
CA ARG A 37 9.39 3.22 -0.20
C ARG A 37 10.21 2.31 -1.12
N GLU A 38 9.96 2.35 -2.43
CA GLU A 38 10.73 1.58 -3.41
C GLU A 38 12.17 2.10 -3.56
N ALA A 39 12.35 3.43 -3.55
CA ALA A 39 13.65 4.07 -3.56
C ALA A 39 14.44 3.75 -2.28
N GLU A 40 13.80 3.80 -1.12
CA GLU A 40 14.40 3.44 0.16
C GLU A 40 14.84 1.98 0.18
N LYS A 41 13.97 1.07 -0.26
CA LYS A 41 14.30 -0.36 -0.37
C LYS A 41 15.52 -0.57 -1.26
N SER A 42 15.59 0.13 -2.39
CA SER A 42 16.72 0.05 -3.32
C SER A 42 18.01 0.58 -2.70
N ARG A 43 17.94 1.72 -2.00
CA ARG A 43 19.09 2.31 -1.28
C ARG A 43 19.60 1.39 -0.18
N TYR A 44 18.70 0.87 0.66
CA TYR A 44 19.02 -0.05 1.73
C TYR A 44 19.72 -1.31 1.20
N LEU A 45 19.18 -1.93 0.13
CA LEU A 45 19.79 -3.12 -0.45
C LEU A 45 21.17 -2.82 -1.07
N ALA A 46 21.33 -1.69 -1.75
CA ALA A 46 22.62 -1.28 -2.31
C ALA A 46 23.70 -1.09 -1.23
N GLU A 47 23.33 -0.57 -0.06
CA GLU A 47 24.26 -0.40 1.08
C GLU A 47 24.60 -1.75 1.74
N ARG A 48 23.62 -2.63 1.95
CA ARG A 48 23.79 -3.89 2.69
C ARG A 48 24.38 -5.02 1.85
N ILE A 49 24.16 -4.95 0.54
CA ILE A 49 24.56 -5.95 -0.46
C ILE A 49 25.23 -5.19 -1.63
N PRO A 50 26.45 -4.67 -1.42
CA PRO A 50 27.19 -4.03 -2.51
C PRO A 50 27.53 -5.04 -3.60
N THR A 51 27.64 -4.55 -4.84
CA THR A 51 27.98 -5.38 -6.00
C THR A 51 29.32 -6.09 -5.77
N LEU A 52 29.32 -7.42 -5.88
CA LEU A 52 30.52 -8.23 -5.71
C LEU A 52 31.46 -8.05 -6.91
N GLN A 53 32.71 -7.71 -6.63
CA GLN A 53 33.79 -7.71 -7.61
C GLN A 53 34.76 -8.83 -7.29
N THR A 54 34.90 -9.77 -8.22
CA THR A 54 35.80 -10.93 -8.08
C THR A 54 37.01 -10.87 -9.00
N ARG A 55 37.03 -9.94 -9.95
CA ARG A 55 38.16 -9.75 -10.87
C ARG A 55 39.42 -9.35 -10.10
N GLY A 56 40.53 -10.02 -10.39
CA GLY A 56 41.83 -9.72 -9.80
C GLY A 56 42.05 -10.30 -8.40
N LEU A 57 41.08 -11.03 -7.84
CA LEU A 57 41.29 -11.76 -6.58
C LEU A 57 42.12 -13.03 -6.82
N SER A 58 43.00 -13.34 -5.85
CA SER A 58 43.73 -14.60 -5.83
C SER A 58 42.80 -15.77 -5.47
N LEU A 59 43.23 -17.01 -5.74
CA LEU A 59 42.45 -18.20 -5.37
C LEU A 59 42.12 -18.25 -3.86
N SER A 60 43.08 -17.89 -2.99
CA SER A 60 42.85 -17.86 -1.54
C SER A 60 41.79 -16.82 -1.18
N ALA A 61 41.92 -15.59 -1.70
CA ALA A 61 40.96 -14.52 -1.42
C ALA A 61 39.55 -14.86 -1.92
N LEU A 62 39.43 -15.57 -3.04
CA LEU A 62 38.15 -16.08 -3.53
C LEU A 62 37.57 -17.15 -2.60
N GLN A 63 38.39 -18.06 -2.09
CA GLN A 63 37.94 -19.08 -1.13
C GLN A 63 37.51 -18.45 0.20
N ASP A 64 38.23 -17.44 0.69
CA ASP A 64 37.85 -16.67 1.88
C ASP A 64 36.50 -15.98 1.67
N LEU A 65 36.35 -15.26 0.55
CA LEU A 65 35.09 -14.60 0.19
C LEU A 65 33.91 -15.59 0.13
N CYS A 66 34.10 -16.78 -0.44
CA CYS A 66 33.04 -17.79 -0.48
C CYS A 66 32.63 -18.27 0.91
N ARG A 67 33.59 -18.45 1.84
CA ARG A 67 33.28 -18.80 3.24
C ARG A 67 32.52 -17.69 3.95
N ASP A 68 32.94 -16.46 3.78
CA ASP A 68 32.30 -15.29 4.39
C ASP A 68 30.87 -15.10 3.87
N LEU A 69 30.66 -15.24 2.57
CA LEU A 69 29.33 -15.17 1.96
C LEU A 69 28.42 -16.28 2.46
N GLN A 70 28.92 -17.51 2.57
CA GLN A 70 28.16 -18.64 3.10
C GLN A 70 27.69 -18.37 4.54
N ALA A 71 28.60 -17.94 5.42
CA ALA A 71 28.26 -17.60 6.79
C ALA A 71 27.24 -16.44 6.87
N LYS A 72 27.38 -15.43 6.01
CA LYS A 72 26.43 -14.30 5.94
C LYS A 72 25.04 -14.75 5.48
N VAL A 73 24.95 -15.70 4.54
CA VAL A 73 23.66 -16.24 4.06
C VAL A 73 22.91 -16.93 5.20
N GLU A 74 23.60 -17.71 6.02
CA GLU A 74 22.99 -18.41 7.16
C GLU A 74 22.35 -17.42 8.15
N VAL A 75 23.09 -16.37 8.52
CA VAL A 75 22.59 -15.32 9.44
C VAL A 75 21.41 -14.57 8.83
N VAL A 76 21.50 -14.15 7.56
CA VAL A 76 20.44 -13.38 6.90
C VAL A 76 19.17 -14.22 6.72
N ASP A 77 19.28 -15.52 6.46
CA ASP A 77 18.10 -16.38 6.32
C ASP A 77 17.40 -16.62 7.65
N GLU A 78 18.15 -16.77 8.74
CA GLU A 78 17.59 -16.83 10.10
C GLU A 78 16.82 -15.54 10.44
N GLU A 79 17.42 -14.37 10.21
CA GLU A 79 16.74 -13.08 10.40
C GLU A 79 15.48 -12.96 9.55
N ARG A 80 15.53 -13.39 8.28
CA ARG A 80 14.37 -13.41 7.38
C ARG A 80 13.26 -14.31 7.93
N TYR A 81 13.61 -15.49 8.42
CA TYR A 81 12.66 -16.45 8.98
C TYR A 81 11.95 -15.87 10.21
N ASP A 82 12.69 -15.25 11.12
CA ASP A 82 12.13 -14.59 12.31
C ASP A 82 11.18 -13.45 11.96
N ILE A 83 11.54 -12.62 10.97
CA ILE A 83 10.69 -11.54 10.48
C ILE A 83 9.42 -12.10 9.84
N GLU A 84 9.54 -13.15 9.02
CA GLU A 84 8.40 -13.81 8.38
C GLU A 84 7.42 -14.38 9.42
N ALA A 85 7.95 -15.05 10.46
CA ALA A 85 7.13 -15.57 11.56
C ALA A 85 6.37 -14.46 12.29
N LYS A 86 7.04 -13.33 12.61
CA LYS A 86 6.41 -12.16 13.24
C LYS A 86 5.33 -11.54 12.34
N CYS A 87 5.60 -11.38 11.05
CA CYS A 87 4.63 -10.88 10.07
C CYS A 87 3.39 -11.78 9.97
N LEU A 88 3.59 -13.10 9.94
CA LEU A 88 2.50 -14.07 9.90
C LEU A 88 1.65 -14.00 11.16
N HIS A 89 2.28 -13.89 12.34
CA HIS A 89 1.59 -13.72 13.61
C HIS A 89 0.74 -12.46 13.61
N ASN A 90 1.32 -11.30 13.25
CA ASN A 90 0.59 -10.03 13.17
C ASN A 90 -0.57 -10.11 12.17
N THR A 91 -0.36 -10.70 10.99
CA THR A 91 -1.42 -10.86 9.97
C THR A 91 -2.56 -11.75 10.47
N ARG A 92 -2.28 -12.72 11.34
CA ARG A 92 -3.30 -13.60 11.93
C ARG A 92 -4.08 -12.91 13.06
N GLU A 93 -3.44 -12.02 13.82
CA GLU A 93 -4.09 -11.25 14.88
C GLU A 93 -4.88 -10.04 14.32
N GLU A 94 -4.36 -9.35 13.31
CA GLU A 94 -5.02 -8.22 12.63
C GLU A 94 -6.09 -8.65 11.61
N ARG A 95 -6.19 -9.94 11.28
CA ARG A 95 -7.44 -10.54 10.78
C ARG A 95 -8.24 -11.05 11.98
N PRO A 96 -8.98 -10.20 12.74
CA PRO A 96 -10.12 -10.75 13.41
C PRO A 96 -11.02 -11.29 12.30
N VAL A 97 -11.49 -12.52 12.51
CA VAL A 97 -12.41 -13.27 11.65
C VAL A 97 -13.63 -12.42 11.23
N GLU A 98 -13.87 -11.31 11.94
CA GLU A 98 -14.90 -10.30 11.73
C GLU A 98 -14.67 -9.31 10.57
N VAL A 99 -13.44 -9.02 10.08
CA VAL A 99 -13.26 -8.06 8.96
C VAL A 99 -13.93 -8.57 7.67
N GLY A 100 -13.93 -9.90 7.47
CA GLY A 100 -14.66 -10.55 6.39
C GLY A 100 -16.18 -10.36 6.49
N ASP A 101 -16.72 -10.27 7.71
CA ASP A 101 -18.14 -10.03 7.96
C ASP A 101 -18.50 -8.55 7.82
N TRP A 102 -17.67 -7.63 8.31
CA TRP A 102 -17.92 -6.19 8.15
C TRP A 102 -17.91 -5.74 6.71
N ARG A 103 -16.98 -6.22 5.87
CA ARG A 103 -16.95 -5.86 4.45
C ARG A 103 -18.20 -6.35 3.72
N LYS A 104 -18.58 -7.61 3.93
CA LYS A 104 -19.80 -8.20 3.35
C LYS A 104 -21.06 -7.47 3.84
N ASN A 105 -21.11 -7.13 5.12
CA ASN A 105 -22.24 -6.44 5.72
C ASN A 105 -22.33 -4.98 5.21
N VAL A 106 -21.20 -4.28 5.06
CA VAL A 106 -21.14 -2.95 4.43
C VAL A 106 -21.55 -3.01 2.96
N GLU A 107 -21.06 -3.97 2.17
CA GLU A 107 -21.45 -4.13 0.76
C GLU A 107 -22.94 -4.48 0.62
N ALA A 108 -23.47 -5.37 1.47
CA ALA A 108 -24.89 -5.70 1.52
C ALA A 108 -25.78 -4.51 1.95
N MET A 109 -25.30 -3.68 2.87
CA MET A 109 -26.02 -2.51 3.39
C MET A 109 -25.82 -1.24 2.54
N SER A 110 -24.81 -1.20 1.67
CA SER A 110 -24.42 -0.01 0.90
C SER A 110 -25.47 0.37 -0.15
N GLY A 111 -26.34 -0.56 -0.59
CA GLY A 111 -27.47 -0.26 -1.48
C GLY A 111 -27.08 0.62 -2.67
N MET A 112 -25.91 0.34 -3.24
CA MET A 112 -25.20 1.27 -4.12
C MET A 112 -25.71 1.24 -5.57
N GLU A 113 -26.53 0.25 -5.94
CA GLU A 113 -27.12 0.05 -7.27
C GLU A 113 -27.72 1.32 -7.87
N GLY A 114 -28.46 2.11 -7.09
CA GLY A 114 -29.13 3.31 -7.61
C GLY A 114 -28.17 4.45 -7.95
N ARG A 115 -27.21 4.74 -7.05
CA ARG A 115 -26.30 5.88 -7.20
C ARG A 115 -25.17 5.60 -8.19
N LYS A 116 -24.68 4.35 -8.23
CA LYS A 116 -23.68 3.89 -9.20
C LYS A 116 -24.23 3.91 -10.62
N LYS A 117 -25.49 3.48 -10.82
CA LYS A 117 -26.16 3.52 -12.13
C LYS A 117 -26.25 4.94 -12.71
N MET A 118 -26.52 5.95 -11.89
CA MET A 118 -26.53 7.35 -12.35
C MET A 118 -25.13 7.89 -12.67
N PHE A 119 -24.10 7.45 -11.95
CA PHE A 119 -22.71 7.87 -12.21
C PHE A 119 -22.14 7.22 -13.48
N ASP A 120 -22.44 5.96 -13.72
CA ASP A 120 -22.00 5.23 -14.91
C ASP A 120 -22.79 5.68 -16.17
N ALA A 121 -24.07 6.04 -16.04
CA ALA A 121 -24.85 6.66 -17.12
C ALA A 121 -24.34 8.06 -17.52
N ALA A 122 -23.75 8.83 -16.59
CA ALA A 122 -23.15 10.12 -16.89
C ALA A 122 -21.81 10.01 -17.66
N LYS A 123 -21.24 8.80 -17.75
CA LYS A 123 -20.00 8.52 -18.49
C LYS A 123 -20.23 7.94 -19.90
N SER A 124 -21.46 7.63 -20.31
CA SER A 124 -21.71 7.24 -21.70
C SER A 124 -21.52 8.45 -22.61
N PRO A 125 -20.73 8.36 -23.70
CA PRO A 125 -20.57 9.46 -24.63
C PRO A 125 -21.93 9.71 -25.27
N THR A 126 -22.47 10.92 -25.09
CA THR A 126 -23.60 11.41 -25.87
C THR A 126 -23.17 11.41 -27.32
N SER A 127 -23.54 10.37 -28.05
CA SER A 127 -23.39 10.31 -29.50
C SER A 127 -24.44 11.23 -30.09
N GLN A 128 -24.01 12.39 -30.56
CA GLN A 128 -24.68 13.14 -31.62
C GLN A 128 -23.63 13.83 -32.48
#